data_AF-A0A2N2VTE6-F1
#
_entry.id   AF-A0A2N2VTE6-F1
#
_cell.length_a   1.000
_cell.length_b   1.000
_cell.length_c   1.000
_cell.angle_alpha   90.00
_cell.angle_beta   90.00
_cell.angle_gamma   90.00
#
_symmetry.space_group_name_H-M   'P 1'
#
loop_
_entity.id
_entity.type
_entity.pdbx_description
1 polymer ?
#
loop_
_entity_poly.entity_id
_entity_poly.type
_entity_poly.pdbx_seq_one_letter_code
_entity_poly.pdbx_strand_id
1 'polypeptide(L)'
;MKKTLILVLAILGISSLTQAQNTILEARNMPVGSVVTVKGIVTNGAELGIIRYFQDNTAGIAAYGSATSVANRGDSVTITGTLKNYNQLLEIDPVTNVTVRSTGHPVPAPIVLTPGQISEPYESRLVKINNVIFTDAGTLFTGNKKYEFTSNGQSGYIYVKTSQTDIVGQPIPSGNVNITAVCSQFDYANPNDGYQLLPRTISDIEQTSSIYLTNTLTNTNFTKSELDFSWTTNIAGTTEMFYGLTEETVNANHITGTAGSTDHQIAITNLDAGQVTWVLAFSVSGSDTAFSGVTPFTTISNSSGDMKVYFNTAVDHDYSHGVDAIVLPNAIDDTLISYINRAKYTVDLTMYNFNNTGISNVSNALIAAANRGVTVRVIGCGTTANLGIDELAGSAVNVLIGPSGSQRTGIMHNKFILFDTDSNDPNDPLVWTGSTNLTDGQINTDANNVIIIQDQSLAR
;
A
#
# COMPACT_ATOMS: atom_id res chain seq x y z
N MET A 1 22.36 83.53 13.90
CA MET A 1 22.85 82.26 14.49
C MET A 1 21.65 81.32 14.61
N LYS A 2 21.15 80.71 13.54
CA LYS A 2 21.63 79.47 12.87
C LYS A 2 21.79 78.27 13.83
N LYS A 3 20.76 77.41 13.81
CA LYS A 3 20.84 75.95 13.62
C LYS A 3 21.82 75.19 14.51
N THR A 4 21.41 74.73 15.69
CA THR A 4 21.91 73.47 16.30
C THR A 4 21.18 73.22 17.62
N LEU A 5 20.01 72.55 17.61
CA LEU A 5 19.58 71.69 18.74
C LEU A 5 18.30 70.87 18.49
N ILE A 6 18.04 70.40 17.27
CA ILE A 6 17.01 69.37 17.05
C ILE A 6 17.55 68.39 16.01
N LEU A 7 18.59 67.62 16.39
CA LEU A 7 19.06 66.49 15.59
C LEU A 7 19.83 65.48 16.46
N VAL A 8 19.28 65.07 17.60
CA VAL A 8 19.83 63.93 18.37
C VAL A 8 18.73 62.93 18.84
N LEU A 9 17.45 63.18 18.57
CA LEU A 9 16.35 62.27 18.96
C LEU A 9 15.54 61.67 17.79
N ALA A 10 16.13 61.58 16.59
CA ALA A 10 15.48 60.99 15.41
C ALA A 10 16.34 59.94 14.68
N ILE A 11 17.40 59.40 15.31
CA ILE A 11 18.29 58.37 14.72
C ILE A 11 18.33 57.08 15.58
N LEU A 12 17.37 56.86 16.48
CA LEU A 12 17.26 55.62 17.28
C LEU A 12 15.97 54.81 17.03
N GLY A 13 15.22 55.14 15.98
CA GLY A 13 13.91 54.54 15.69
C GLY A 13 13.86 53.64 14.46
N ILE A 14 14.99 53.09 14.01
CA ILE A 14 15.00 51.97 13.06
C ILE A 14 15.81 50.86 13.72
N SER A 15 15.24 50.26 14.77
CA SER A 15 15.56 48.87 15.05
C SER A 15 15.11 48.10 13.82
N SER A 16 16.08 47.82 12.95
CA SER A 16 15.94 46.77 11.96
C SER A 16 15.35 45.56 12.68
N LEU A 17 14.10 45.22 12.36
CA LEU A 17 13.55 43.90 12.60
C LEU A 17 14.36 42.93 11.73
N THR A 18 15.62 42.71 12.09
CA THR A 18 16.35 41.53 11.67
C THR A 18 15.56 40.40 12.31
N GLN A 19 14.69 39.75 11.54
CA GLN A 19 14.15 38.47 11.97
C GLN A 19 15.36 37.58 12.23
N ALA A 20 15.64 37.30 13.50
CA ALA A 20 16.70 36.39 13.86
C ALA A 20 16.38 35.05 13.22
N GLN A 21 17.32 34.51 12.45
CA GLN A 21 17.15 33.23 11.80
C GLN A 21 17.24 32.15 12.89
N ASN A 22 16.13 31.43 13.10
CA ASN A 22 16.12 30.29 14.00
C ASN A 22 16.95 29.15 13.41
N THR A 23 17.61 28.37 14.29
CA THR A 23 17.97 27.00 13.92
C THR A 23 16.69 26.21 13.65
N ILE A 24 16.79 25.15 12.84
CA ILE A 24 15.61 24.33 12.57
C ILE A 24 15.08 23.70 13.86
N LEU A 25 15.95 23.28 14.78
CA LEU A 25 15.51 22.72 16.07
C LEU A 25 14.74 23.73 16.93
N GLU A 26 15.19 24.99 16.97
CA GLU A 26 14.44 26.05 17.68
C GLU A 26 13.07 26.27 17.05
N ALA A 27 12.99 26.32 15.72
CA ALA A 27 11.72 26.47 15.01
C ALA A 27 10.77 25.30 15.32
N ARG A 28 11.26 24.04 15.30
CA ARG A 28 10.45 22.86 15.64
C ARG A 28 9.86 22.91 17.05
N ASN A 29 10.53 23.57 17.99
CA ASN A 29 10.04 23.73 19.36
C ASN A 29 9.05 24.89 19.54
N MET A 30 8.77 25.67 18.49
CA MET A 30 7.76 26.73 18.54
C MET A 30 6.35 26.14 18.36
N PRO A 31 5.31 26.75 18.96
CA PRO A 31 3.94 26.29 18.75
C PRO A 31 3.53 26.31 17.27
N VAL A 32 2.75 25.31 16.85
CA VAL A 32 2.04 25.34 15.56
C VAL A 32 1.28 26.66 15.41
N GLY A 33 1.32 27.25 14.22
CA GLY A 33 0.81 28.59 13.93
C GLY A 33 1.85 29.72 14.08
N SER A 34 3.04 29.43 14.62
CA SER A 34 4.15 30.39 14.66
C SER A 34 4.73 30.64 13.27
N VAL A 35 5.08 31.90 12.97
CA VAL A 35 5.85 32.23 11.77
C VAL A 35 7.34 32.05 12.07
N VAL A 36 8.02 31.26 11.25
CA VAL A 36 9.44 30.94 11.40
C VAL A 36 10.23 31.33 10.16
N THR A 37 11.49 31.71 10.35
CA THR A 37 12.47 31.91 9.28
C THR A 37 13.71 31.06 9.56
N VAL A 38 13.92 30.02 8.75
CA VAL A 38 14.96 29.00 8.98
C VAL A 38 15.89 28.84 7.77
N LYS A 39 17.12 28.35 8.00
CA LYS A 39 18.10 28.01 6.96
C LYS A 39 18.33 26.52 6.92
N GLY A 40 18.58 25.97 5.74
CA GLY A 40 19.18 24.64 5.64
C GLY A 40 19.58 24.29 4.23
N ILE A 41 20.05 23.05 4.05
CA ILE A 41 20.33 22.46 2.74
C ILE A 41 19.15 21.56 2.37
N VAL A 42 18.61 21.77 1.16
CA VAL A 42 17.50 20.97 0.61
C VAL A 42 17.98 19.55 0.29
N THR A 43 17.24 18.54 0.74
CA THR A 43 17.64 17.14 0.63
C THR A 43 16.90 16.35 -0.46
N ASN A 44 15.79 16.86 -0.99
CA ASN A 44 15.00 16.29 -2.10
C ASN A 44 14.73 17.29 -3.23
N GLY A 45 14.27 16.81 -4.37
CA GLY A 45 13.78 17.60 -5.50
C GLY A 45 12.30 17.36 -5.80
N ALA A 46 11.95 17.57 -7.08
CA ALA A 46 10.57 17.47 -7.58
C ALA A 46 10.00 16.05 -7.56
N GLU A 47 10.83 15.02 -7.38
CA GLU A 47 10.41 13.63 -7.29
C GLU A 47 9.45 13.36 -6.12
N LEU A 48 9.48 14.18 -5.06
CA LEU A 48 8.53 14.12 -3.94
C LEU A 48 7.35 15.12 -4.07
N GLY A 49 7.25 15.82 -5.20
CA GLY A 49 6.22 16.82 -5.50
C GLY A 49 6.64 18.25 -5.16
N ILE A 50 5.67 19.05 -4.70
CA ILE A 50 5.85 20.48 -4.34
C ILE A 50 6.33 20.70 -2.90
N ILE A 51 6.82 19.66 -2.25
CA ILE A 51 7.39 19.72 -0.90
C ILE A 51 8.91 19.73 -0.99
N ARG A 52 9.55 20.49 -0.11
CA ARG A 52 11.01 20.46 0.08
C ARG A 52 11.32 20.18 1.54
N TYR A 53 12.00 19.08 1.77
CA TYR A 53 12.69 18.77 3.01
C TYR A 53 14.06 19.41 2.97
N PHE A 54 14.45 20.03 4.07
CA PHE A 54 15.75 20.65 4.22
C PHE A 54 16.18 20.57 5.68
N GLN A 55 17.49 20.56 5.89
CA GLN A 55 18.04 20.37 7.23
C GLN A 55 19.29 21.22 7.45
N ASP A 56 19.56 21.52 8.71
CA ASP A 56 20.80 22.10 9.20
C ASP A 56 21.50 21.08 10.12
N ASN A 57 22.50 21.53 10.88
CA ASN A 57 23.22 20.64 11.80
C ASN A 57 22.38 20.24 13.02
N THR A 58 21.25 20.91 13.26
CA THR A 58 20.41 20.75 14.45
C THR A 58 19.21 19.84 14.21
N ALA A 59 18.48 20.02 13.10
CA ALA A 59 17.29 19.24 12.78
C ALA A 59 16.90 19.36 11.28
N GLY A 60 15.86 18.62 10.87
CA GLY A 60 15.22 18.75 9.57
C GLY A 60 13.81 19.32 9.69
N ILE A 61 13.30 19.95 8.63
CA ILE A 61 11.91 20.39 8.52
C ILE A 61 11.45 20.36 7.06
N ALA A 62 10.16 20.16 6.86
CA ALA A 62 9.52 20.24 5.56
C ALA A 62 8.97 21.66 5.30
N ALA A 63 8.95 22.08 4.04
CA ALA A 63 8.19 23.22 3.56
C ALA A 63 7.30 22.78 2.40
N TYR A 64 6.01 23.07 2.49
CA TYR A 64 5.01 22.64 1.50
C TYR A 64 4.47 23.85 0.74
N GLY A 65 4.41 23.73 -0.59
CA GLY A 65 3.76 24.71 -1.46
C GLY A 65 4.55 25.01 -2.73
N SER A 66 3.86 25.54 -3.74
CA SER A 66 4.44 25.84 -5.06
C SER A 66 5.63 26.81 -5.01
N ALA A 67 5.68 27.70 -4.01
CA ALA A 67 6.80 28.61 -3.78
C ALA A 67 8.14 27.87 -3.56
N THR A 68 8.11 26.63 -3.07
CA THR A 68 9.33 25.83 -2.82
C THR A 68 9.94 25.25 -4.09
N SER A 69 9.22 25.25 -5.23
CA SER A 69 9.69 24.65 -6.48
C SER A 69 10.89 25.38 -7.09
N VAL A 70 11.22 26.59 -6.62
CA VAL A 70 12.45 27.31 -7.00
C VAL A 70 13.72 26.68 -6.43
N ALA A 71 13.61 25.85 -5.39
CA ALA A 71 14.73 25.23 -4.72
C ALA A 71 14.94 23.78 -5.19
N ASN A 72 16.21 23.43 -5.42
CA ASN A 72 16.64 22.10 -5.84
C ASN A 72 17.45 21.41 -4.74
N ARG A 73 17.58 20.09 -4.85
CA ARG A 73 18.44 19.30 -3.96
C ARG A 73 19.87 19.84 -3.96
N GLY A 74 20.44 20.05 -2.78
CA GLY A 74 21.76 20.66 -2.59
C GLY A 74 21.76 22.19 -2.51
N ASP A 75 20.62 22.86 -2.70
CA ASP A 75 20.53 24.31 -2.52
C ASP A 75 20.52 24.68 -1.03
N SER A 76 21.27 25.72 -0.68
CA SER A 76 21.13 26.39 0.62
C SER A 76 20.02 27.42 0.54
N VAL A 77 18.95 27.20 1.30
CA VAL A 77 17.75 28.04 1.27
C VAL A 77 17.55 28.77 2.59
N THR A 78 16.85 29.90 2.52
CA THR A 78 16.14 30.50 3.67
C THR A 78 14.66 30.50 3.34
N ILE A 79 13.87 29.88 4.20
CA ILE A 79 12.42 29.74 4.04
C ILE A 79 11.73 30.42 5.21
N THR A 80 10.73 31.25 4.89
CA THR A 80 9.83 31.87 5.86
C THR A 80 8.40 31.39 5.62
N GLY A 81 7.68 31.08 6.69
CA GLY A 81 6.27 30.68 6.63
C GLY A 81 5.74 30.28 8.00
N THR A 82 4.56 29.69 8.03
CA THR A 82 3.87 29.31 9.27
C THR A 82 4.04 27.83 9.57
N LEU A 83 4.33 27.46 10.82
CA LEU A 83 4.36 26.06 11.24
C LEU A 83 2.96 25.45 11.24
N LYS A 84 2.86 24.22 10.76
CA LYS A 84 1.64 23.43 10.65
C LYS A 84 1.97 21.96 10.88
N ASN A 85 1.07 21.23 11.55
CA ASN A 85 1.09 19.77 11.52
C ASN A 85 0.10 19.30 10.46
N TYR A 86 0.58 18.56 9.47
CA TYR A 86 -0.23 17.97 8.41
C TYR A 86 -0.03 16.47 8.37
N ASN A 87 -1.05 15.70 8.74
CA ASN A 87 -0.96 14.25 8.89
C ASN A 87 0.26 13.84 9.75
N GLN A 88 0.35 14.49 10.90
CA GLN A 88 1.43 14.42 11.89
C GLN A 88 2.80 14.94 11.43
N LEU A 89 3.04 15.19 10.14
CA LEU A 89 4.26 15.84 9.68
C LEU A 89 4.32 17.31 10.12
N LEU A 90 5.37 17.70 10.84
CA LEU A 90 5.63 19.12 11.13
C LEU A 90 6.27 19.82 9.92
N GLU A 91 5.54 20.77 9.34
CA GLU A 91 5.90 21.47 8.11
C GLU A 91 5.70 22.99 8.18
N ILE A 92 6.34 23.72 7.26
CA ILE A 92 6.09 25.13 6.99
C ILE A 92 5.05 25.24 5.87
N ASP A 93 3.83 25.67 6.20
CA ASP A 93 2.70 25.89 5.30
C ASP A 93 1.67 26.86 5.93
N PRO A 94 1.33 28.00 5.29
CA PRO A 94 1.82 28.47 4.00
C PRO A 94 3.25 29.00 4.06
N VAL A 95 3.99 28.76 2.98
CA VAL A 95 5.30 29.37 2.71
C VAL A 95 5.09 30.78 2.17
N THR A 96 5.65 31.80 2.83
CA THR A 96 5.53 33.21 2.43
C THR A 96 6.74 33.72 1.67
N ASN A 97 7.93 33.15 1.88
CA ASN A 97 9.13 33.49 1.14
C ASN A 97 10.10 32.31 1.04
N VAL A 98 10.72 32.14 -0.13
CA VAL A 98 11.82 31.20 -0.37
C VAL A 98 12.95 31.96 -1.04
N THR A 99 14.14 31.92 -0.44
CA THR A 99 15.35 32.50 -1.02
C THR A 99 16.42 31.43 -1.16
N VAL A 100 16.77 31.10 -2.40
CA VAL A 100 17.95 30.28 -2.72
C VAL A 100 19.19 31.14 -2.56
N ARG A 101 20.03 30.81 -1.57
CA ARG A 101 21.22 31.61 -1.22
C ARG A 101 22.45 31.20 -2.01
N SER A 102 22.57 29.91 -2.29
CA SER A 102 23.62 29.29 -3.10
C SER A 102 23.19 27.88 -3.49
N THR A 103 23.74 27.38 -4.58
CA THR A 103 23.32 26.11 -5.21
C THR A 103 24.44 25.09 -5.23
N GLY A 104 24.09 23.80 -5.33
CA GLY A 104 25.05 22.73 -5.60
C GLY A 104 25.95 22.33 -4.43
N HIS A 105 25.51 22.54 -3.19
CA HIS A 105 26.21 22.01 -2.01
C HIS A 105 26.01 20.49 -1.93
N PRO A 106 26.97 19.75 -1.36
CA PRO A 106 26.73 18.38 -0.91
C PRO A 106 25.52 18.34 0.03
N VAL A 107 24.63 17.37 -0.18
CA VAL A 107 23.57 17.12 0.79
C VAL A 107 24.19 16.65 2.12
N PRO A 108 23.59 16.99 3.28
CA PRO A 108 24.06 16.52 4.56
C PRO A 108 24.21 14.99 4.60
N ALA A 109 25.28 14.51 5.25
CA ALA A 109 25.50 13.08 5.40
C ALA A 109 24.30 12.44 6.13
N PRO A 110 23.81 11.28 5.64
CA PRO A 110 22.67 10.63 6.25
C PRO A 110 23.02 10.08 7.63
N ILE A 111 22.06 10.14 8.56
CA ILE A 111 22.20 9.55 9.89
C ILE A 111 21.90 8.05 9.78
N VAL A 112 22.84 7.21 10.18
CA VAL A 112 22.61 5.76 10.21
C VAL A 112 21.69 5.41 11.38
N LEU A 113 20.57 4.75 11.08
CA LEU A 113 19.58 4.32 12.07
C LEU A 113 19.27 2.84 11.91
N THR A 114 18.80 2.21 12.98
CA THR A 114 18.02 0.96 12.89
C THR A 114 16.55 1.28 12.65
N PRO A 115 15.74 0.34 12.14
CA PRO A 115 14.31 0.59 11.91
C PRO A 115 13.57 1.07 13.17
N GLY A 116 13.88 0.51 14.35
CA GLY A 116 13.28 0.94 15.62
C GLY A 116 13.68 2.33 16.11
N GLN A 117 14.63 3.00 15.45
CA GLN A 117 15.03 4.38 15.77
C GLN A 117 14.34 5.42 14.88
N ILE A 118 13.63 5.01 13.83
CA ILE A 118 12.89 5.90 12.95
C ILE A 118 11.76 6.56 13.76
N SER A 119 11.91 7.84 14.07
CA SER A 119 11.09 8.56 15.06
C SER A 119 11.22 10.08 14.92
N GLU A 120 10.43 10.82 15.72
CA GLU A 120 10.32 12.29 15.74
C GLU A 120 11.63 13.08 15.66
N PRO A 121 12.71 12.74 16.41
CA PRO A 121 13.95 13.51 16.37
C PRO A 121 14.65 13.48 15.00
N TYR A 122 14.27 12.53 14.14
CA TYR A 122 14.82 12.35 12.80
C TYR A 122 13.84 12.76 11.70
N GLU A 123 12.62 13.19 12.05
CA GLU A 123 11.64 13.66 11.09
C GLU A 123 12.22 14.79 10.23
N SER A 124 11.95 14.73 8.92
CA SER A 124 12.47 15.59 7.86
C SER A 124 13.99 15.56 7.66
N ARG A 125 14.72 14.60 8.25
CA ARG A 125 16.16 14.42 8.05
C ARG A 125 16.47 13.29 7.07
N LEU A 126 17.61 13.40 6.40
CA LEU A 126 18.18 12.31 5.61
C LEU A 126 18.78 11.25 6.55
N VAL A 127 18.34 10.00 6.38
CA VAL A 127 18.75 8.85 7.18
C VAL A 127 19.23 7.72 6.28
N LYS A 128 20.01 6.79 6.83
CA LYS A 128 20.46 5.56 6.16
C LYS A 128 20.10 4.34 7.01
N ILE A 129 19.46 3.35 6.42
CA ILE A 129 19.25 2.03 7.02
C ILE A 129 20.09 1.02 6.25
N ASN A 130 20.91 0.24 6.95
CA ASN A 130 21.78 -0.75 6.31
C ASN A 130 21.15 -2.15 6.33
N ASN A 131 21.58 -2.99 5.39
CA ASN A 131 21.22 -4.42 5.33
C ASN A 131 19.71 -4.69 5.36
N VAL A 132 18.97 -3.87 4.61
CA VAL A 132 17.52 -3.97 4.48
C VAL A 132 17.14 -5.13 3.56
N ILE A 133 16.09 -5.86 3.90
CA ILE A 133 15.41 -6.86 3.07
C ILE A 133 13.95 -6.45 2.94
N PHE A 134 13.42 -6.37 1.71
CA PHE A 134 12.01 -6.08 1.46
C PHE A 134 11.16 -7.34 1.59
N THR A 135 9.96 -7.21 2.17
CA THR A 135 8.98 -8.30 2.24
C THR A 135 8.46 -8.67 0.84
N ASP A 136 8.20 -7.66 0.01
CA ASP A 136 7.71 -7.80 -1.37
C ASP A 136 8.86 -7.99 -2.40
N ALA A 137 10.01 -8.51 -1.96
CA ALA A 137 11.20 -8.72 -2.79
C ALA A 137 10.88 -9.41 -4.14
N GLY A 138 11.53 -8.99 -5.23
CA GLY A 138 11.29 -9.61 -6.53
C GLY A 138 9.87 -9.39 -7.07
N THR A 139 9.12 -8.40 -6.60
CA THR A 139 7.94 -7.83 -7.30
C THR A 139 8.30 -6.47 -7.89
N LEU A 140 7.32 -5.63 -8.26
CA LEU A 140 7.57 -4.27 -8.78
C LEU A 140 7.14 -3.18 -7.79
N PHE A 141 7.89 -2.08 -7.75
CA PHE A 141 7.45 -0.86 -7.09
C PHE A 141 6.28 -0.21 -7.86
N THR A 142 5.25 0.23 -7.14
CA THR A 142 4.07 0.92 -7.65
C THR A 142 3.89 2.25 -6.92
N GLY A 143 3.24 3.20 -7.59
CA GLY A 143 3.02 4.53 -7.05
C GLY A 143 1.99 4.55 -5.92
N ASN A 144 2.22 5.42 -4.95
CA ASN A 144 1.40 5.66 -3.76
C ASN A 144 1.24 4.43 -2.84
N LYS A 145 2.25 3.56 -2.77
CA LYS A 145 2.24 2.35 -1.95
C LYS A 145 3.33 2.39 -0.85
N LYS A 146 2.99 1.86 0.33
CA LYS A 146 3.94 1.54 1.41
C LYS A 146 4.54 0.16 1.17
N TYR A 147 5.85 0.03 1.40
CA TYR A 147 6.56 -1.24 1.34
C TYR A 147 7.26 -1.49 2.66
N GLU A 148 6.93 -2.62 3.28
CA GLU A 148 7.61 -3.07 4.49
C GLU A 148 8.99 -3.63 4.15
N PHE A 149 9.92 -3.37 5.06
CA PHE A 149 11.24 -3.95 5.03
C PHE A 149 11.67 -4.33 6.44
N THR A 150 12.62 -5.26 6.53
CA THR A 150 13.25 -5.66 7.79
C THR A 150 14.75 -5.38 7.77
N SER A 151 15.31 -5.05 8.93
CA SER A 151 16.75 -5.00 9.17
C SER A 151 17.02 -5.28 10.65
N ASN A 152 17.97 -6.17 10.94
CA ASN A 152 18.31 -6.61 12.30
C ASN A 152 17.08 -7.05 13.14
N GLY A 153 16.12 -7.73 12.51
CA GLY A 153 14.90 -8.22 13.17
C GLY A 153 13.88 -7.14 13.53
N GLN A 154 14.04 -5.92 13.03
CA GLN A 154 13.09 -4.82 13.20
C GLN A 154 12.47 -4.46 11.84
N SER A 155 11.17 -4.13 11.84
CA SER A 155 10.47 -3.66 10.64
C SER A 155 10.52 -2.14 10.48
N GLY A 156 10.45 -1.69 9.24
CA GLY A 156 10.26 -0.30 8.85
C GLY A 156 9.54 -0.21 7.51
N TYR A 157 9.20 1.00 7.09
CA TYR A 157 8.46 1.23 5.84
C TYR A 157 9.16 2.26 4.98
N ILE A 158 9.22 2.01 3.67
CA ILE A 158 9.34 3.08 2.68
C ILE A 158 7.97 3.42 2.11
N TYR A 159 7.80 4.62 1.59
CA TYR A 159 6.65 5.00 0.78
C TYR A 159 7.11 5.54 -0.57
N VAL A 160 6.57 4.95 -1.64
CA VAL A 160 6.89 5.32 -3.02
C VAL A 160 5.73 6.14 -3.58
N LYS A 161 5.98 7.38 -3.94
CA LYS A 161 5.00 8.26 -4.61
C LYS A 161 4.93 7.98 -6.10
N THR A 162 3.77 8.23 -6.70
CA THR A 162 3.59 8.12 -8.16
C THR A 162 4.53 9.05 -8.95
N SER A 163 4.95 10.18 -8.37
CA SER A 163 5.89 11.13 -8.99
C SER A 163 7.33 10.61 -9.07
N GLN A 164 7.67 9.51 -8.40
CA GLN A 164 9.00 8.92 -8.39
C GLN A 164 9.14 7.92 -9.54
N THR A 165 9.08 8.44 -10.76
CA THR A 165 9.02 7.63 -12.00
C THR A 165 10.27 6.80 -12.26
N ASP A 166 11.37 7.07 -11.55
CA ASP A 166 12.60 6.28 -11.61
C ASP A 166 12.58 5.07 -10.65
N ILE A 167 11.70 5.07 -9.64
CA ILE A 167 11.46 3.94 -8.72
C ILE A 167 10.25 3.14 -9.19
N VAL A 168 9.15 3.80 -9.55
CA VAL A 168 7.92 3.13 -9.99
C VAL A 168 8.19 2.28 -11.23
N GLY A 169 7.79 1.01 -11.18
CA GLY A 169 8.01 0.01 -12.22
C GLY A 169 9.37 -0.70 -12.12
N GLN A 170 10.27 -0.30 -11.22
CA GLN A 170 11.51 -1.02 -10.98
C GLN A 170 11.25 -2.29 -10.13
N PRO A 171 12.03 -3.37 -10.34
CA PRO A 171 12.03 -4.51 -9.45
C PRO A 171 12.38 -4.12 -8.01
N ILE A 172 11.66 -4.67 -7.05
CA ILE A 172 11.99 -4.56 -5.64
C ILE A 172 13.21 -5.45 -5.37
N PRO A 173 14.30 -4.91 -4.81
CA PRO A 173 15.50 -5.68 -4.55
C PRO A 173 15.25 -6.96 -3.77
N SER A 174 15.83 -8.05 -4.26
CA SER A 174 15.71 -9.40 -3.71
C SER A 174 16.82 -9.77 -2.73
N GLY A 175 17.87 -8.96 -2.66
CA GLY A 175 18.99 -9.15 -1.75
C GLY A 175 19.08 -7.99 -0.78
N ASN A 176 20.08 -8.04 0.12
CA ASN A 176 20.31 -6.92 1.02
C ASN A 176 20.60 -5.63 0.24
N VAL A 177 19.99 -4.54 0.71
CA VAL A 177 20.23 -3.18 0.24
C VAL A 177 20.51 -2.24 1.40
N ASN A 178 21.16 -1.12 1.11
CA ASN A 178 21.09 0.03 2.00
C ASN A 178 20.09 1.04 1.46
N ILE A 179 19.29 1.64 2.35
CA ILE A 179 18.31 2.67 1.98
C ILE A 179 18.79 4.00 2.53
N THR A 180 18.95 5.00 1.66
CA THR A 180 19.15 6.41 2.04
C THR A 180 17.88 7.20 1.75
N ALA A 181 17.20 7.74 2.74
CA ALA A 181 15.88 8.32 2.53
C ALA A 181 15.61 9.50 3.46
N VAL A 182 14.63 10.33 3.11
CA VAL A 182 14.09 11.31 4.05
C VAL A 182 13.16 10.60 5.03
N CYS A 183 13.41 10.72 6.33
CA CYS A 183 12.47 10.28 7.34
C CYS A 183 11.26 11.23 7.36
N SER A 184 10.08 10.75 7.00
CA SER A 184 8.82 11.51 7.01
C SER A 184 7.85 10.86 7.98
N GLN A 185 6.76 11.56 8.26
CA GLN A 185 5.60 11.01 8.94
C GLN A 185 4.38 11.10 8.03
N PHE A 186 3.50 10.12 8.14
CA PHE A 186 2.14 10.18 7.62
C PHE A 186 1.28 9.28 8.50
N ASP A 187 0.71 9.92 9.51
CA ASP A 187 -0.31 9.35 10.36
C ASP A 187 -1.45 10.36 10.46
N TYR A 188 -2.57 9.94 10.99
CA TYR A 188 -3.73 10.81 11.13
C TYR A 188 -4.16 11.02 12.58
N ALA A 189 -3.71 10.16 13.50
CA ALA A 189 -4.19 10.09 14.86
C ALA A 189 -3.06 10.15 15.89
N ASN A 190 -1.97 9.41 15.69
CA ASN A 190 -0.89 9.31 16.68
C ASN A 190 0.36 10.10 16.22
N PRO A 191 0.76 11.17 16.93
CA PRO A 191 1.98 11.92 16.63
C PRO A 191 3.28 11.11 16.81
N ASN A 192 3.23 9.92 17.40
CA ASN A 192 4.40 9.07 17.59
C ASN A 192 4.42 7.84 16.66
N ASP A 193 3.45 7.71 15.74
CA ASP A 193 3.37 6.60 14.77
C ASP A 193 3.42 7.10 13.32
N GLY A 194 3.34 6.17 12.37
CA GLY A 194 3.24 6.47 10.93
C GLY A 194 4.50 7.06 10.31
N TYR A 195 5.65 6.92 10.97
CA TYR A 195 6.93 7.21 10.35
C TYR A 195 7.19 6.30 9.16
N GLN A 196 7.70 6.90 8.09
CA GLN A 196 7.99 6.24 6.83
C GLN A 196 9.18 6.91 6.17
N LEU A 197 9.96 6.13 5.45
CA LEU A 197 11.09 6.63 4.69
C LEU A 197 10.66 6.97 3.27
N LEU A 198 11.12 8.11 2.77
CA LEU A 198 10.94 8.56 1.40
C LEU A 198 12.30 8.51 0.69
N PRO A 199 12.64 7.39 0.01
CA PRO A 199 13.73 7.40 -0.96
C PRO A 199 13.47 8.51 -1.95
N ARG A 200 14.52 9.11 -2.52
CA ARG A 200 14.34 10.18 -3.52
C ARG A 200 14.34 9.54 -4.90
N THR A 201 15.41 8.79 -5.18
CA THR A 201 15.64 8.14 -6.48
C THR A 201 15.92 6.66 -6.30
N ILE A 202 15.90 5.85 -7.37
CA ILE A 202 16.27 4.42 -7.26
C ILE A 202 17.69 4.21 -6.72
N SER A 203 18.62 5.13 -6.98
CA SER A 203 19.99 5.09 -6.43
C SER A 203 20.06 5.24 -4.90
N ASP A 204 18.98 5.67 -4.25
CA ASP A 204 18.90 5.69 -2.79
C ASP A 204 18.65 4.28 -2.21
N ILE A 205 18.28 3.31 -3.05
CA ILE A 205 18.15 1.90 -2.71
C ILE A 205 19.38 1.18 -3.28
N GLU A 206 20.47 1.21 -2.51
CA GLU A 206 21.79 0.72 -2.90
C GLU A 206 21.87 -0.80 -2.72
N GLN A 207 21.90 -1.53 -3.84
CA GLN A 207 22.12 -2.98 -3.84
C GLN A 207 23.49 -3.32 -3.22
N THR A 208 23.51 -4.11 -2.15
CA THR A 208 24.76 -4.57 -1.52
C THR A 208 25.03 -6.05 -1.75
N SER A 209 24.01 -6.85 -2.08
CA SER A 209 24.18 -8.27 -2.42
C SER A 209 24.73 -8.43 -3.84
N SER A 210 25.70 -9.32 -4.00
CA SER A 210 26.31 -9.68 -5.29
C SER A 210 25.35 -10.41 -6.23
N ILE A 211 24.39 -11.15 -5.67
CA ILE A 211 23.29 -11.80 -6.40
C ILE A 211 21.95 -11.13 -6.11
N TYR A 212 21.14 -10.93 -7.15
CA TYR A 212 19.78 -10.40 -7.08
C TYR A 212 18.94 -10.87 -8.28
N LEU A 213 17.61 -10.83 -8.12
CA LEU A 213 16.63 -11.17 -9.13
C LEU A 213 16.57 -10.08 -10.19
N THR A 214 16.65 -10.48 -11.46
CA THR A 214 16.48 -9.59 -12.62
C THR A 214 15.05 -9.65 -13.17
N ASN A 215 14.29 -10.70 -12.85
CA ASN A 215 12.86 -10.82 -13.11
C ASN A 215 12.14 -11.41 -11.88
N THR A 216 10.85 -11.09 -11.76
CA THR A 216 9.99 -11.53 -10.68
C THR A 216 9.69 -13.03 -10.76
N LEU A 217 9.42 -13.67 -9.62
CA LEU A 217 8.93 -15.05 -9.59
C LEU A 217 7.64 -15.16 -10.41
N THR A 218 7.62 -16.07 -11.37
CA THR A 218 6.47 -16.29 -12.26
C THR A 218 6.03 -17.74 -12.17
N ASN A 219 4.75 -17.99 -11.96
CA ASN A 219 4.17 -19.32 -12.12
C ASN A 219 3.88 -19.56 -13.61
N THR A 220 4.69 -20.40 -14.25
CA THR A 220 4.67 -20.60 -15.71
C THR A 220 3.67 -21.66 -16.15
N ASN A 221 3.30 -22.57 -15.24
CA ASN A 221 2.31 -23.61 -15.49
C ASN A 221 1.69 -24.05 -14.16
N PHE A 222 0.40 -24.36 -14.19
CA PHE A 222 -0.34 -24.81 -13.03
C PHE A 222 -1.34 -25.87 -13.47
N THR A 223 -1.34 -27.00 -12.77
CA THR A 223 -2.25 -28.12 -13.00
C THR A 223 -2.98 -28.45 -11.70
N LYS A 224 -3.69 -29.58 -11.66
CA LYS A 224 -4.33 -30.06 -10.42
C LYS A 224 -3.33 -30.55 -9.36
N SER A 225 -2.08 -30.81 -9.74
CA SER A 225 -1.09 -31.44 -8.85
C SER A 225 0.32 -30.88 -8.98
N GLU A 226 0.49 -29.81 -9.76
CA GLU A 226 1.79 -29.26 -10.10
C GLU A 226 1.73 -27.75 -10.28
N LEU A 227 2.76 -27.06 -9.79
CA LEU A 227 3.03 -25.64 -10.02
C LEU A 227 4.48 -25.48 -10.49
N ASP A 228 4.66 -24.94 -11.69
CA ASP A 228 5.97 -24.65 -12.27
C ASP A 228 6.32 -23.18 -12.09
N PHE A 229 7.56 -22.90 -11.73
CA PHE A 229 8.03 -21.56 -11.47
C PHE A 229 9.29 -21.24 -12.25
N SER A 230 9.42 -19.97 -12.62
CA SER A 230 10.65 -19.43 -13.18
C SER A 230 10.99 -18.06 -12.60
N TRP A 231 12.29 -17.79 -12.47
CA TRP A 231 12.84 -16.47 -12.17
C TRP A 231 14.24 -16.36 -12.78
N THR A 232 14.81 -15.16 -12.82
CA THR A 232 16.16 -14.94 -13.32
C THR A 232 16.99 -14.12 -12.34
N THR A 233 18.30 -14.34 -12.33
CA THR A 233 19.28 -13.61 -11.51
C THR A 233 20.32 -12.90 -12.36
N ASN A 234 21.06 -11.96 -11.77
CA ASN A 234 22.12 -11.22 -12.44
C ASN A 234 23.41 -12.04 -12.64
N ILE A 235 23.65 -13.06 -11.81
CA ILE A 235 24.80 -13.97 -11.87
C ILE A 235 24.34 -15.39 -11.55
N ALA A 236 25.11 -16.40 -11.99
CA ALA A 236 24.74 -17.79 -11.76
C ALA A 236 24.66 -18.12 -10.27
N GLY A 237 23.61 -18.83 -9.87
CA GLY A 237 23.37 -19.25 -8.49
C GLY A 237 22.69 -20.60 -8.37
N THR A 238 22.34 -20.98 -7.15
CA THR A 238 21.46 -22.12 -6.89
C THR A 238 20.03 -21.84 -7.36
N THR A 239 19.25 -22.90 -7.54
CA THR A 239 17.81 -22.83 -7.84
C THR A 239 17.08 -23.52 -6.71
N GLU A 240 16.47 -22.76 -5.80
CA GLU A 240 15.89 -23.31 -4.57
C GLU A 240 14.55 -22.64 -4.27
N MET A 241 13.67 -23.37 -3.58
CA MET A 241 12.37 -22.86 -3.17
C MET A 241 11.91 -23.50 -1.86
N PHE A 242 11.52 -22.64 -0.92
CA PHE A 242 10.73 -23.05 0.24
C PHE A 242 9.24 -22.98 -0.09
N TYR A 243 8.45 -23.92 0.41
CA TYR A 243 7.00 -23.88 0.28
C TYR A 243 6.22 -24.51 1.45
N GLY A 244 5.01 -24.00 1.67
CA GLY A 244 4.12 -24.41 2.76
C GLY A 244 2.65 -24.08 2.52
N LEU A 245 1.78 -24.48 3.44
CA LEU A 245 0.32 -24.27 3.32
C LEU A 245 -0.13 -22.88 3.77
N THR A 246 0.71 -22.19 4.56
CA THR A 246 0.48 -20.82 5.06
C THR A 246 1.74 -20.00 4.91
N GLU A 247 1.61 -18.68 5.03
CA GLU A 247 2.76 -17.76 5.04
C GLU A 247 3.77 -18.13 6.15
N GLU A 248 3.29 -18.44 7.36
CA GLU A 248 4.14 -18.80 8.50
C GLU A 248 4.85 -20.14 8.32
N THR A 249 4.27 -21.03 7.51
CA THR A 249 4.79 -22.37 7.26
C THR A 249 5.51 -22.49 5.92
N VAL A 250 5.80 -21.37 5.23
CA VAL A 250 6.48 -21.38 3.92
C VAL A 250 7.80 -22.16 3.95
N ASN A 251 8.52 -22.17 5.08
CA ASN A 251 9.79 -22.89 5.22
C ASN A 251 9.64 -24.37 5.62
N ALA A 252 8.42 -24.92 5.63
CA ALA A 252 8.17 -26.31 6.04
C ALA A 252 8.73 -27.35 5.06
N ASN A 253 8.74 -27.02 3.76
CA ASN A 253 9.30 -27.88 2.72
C ASN A 253 10.34 -27.12 1.91
N HIS A 254 11.29 -27.86 1.34
CA HIS A 254 12.36 -27.32 0.52
C HIS A 254 12.58 -28.18 -0.71
N ILE A 255 12.69 -27.55 -1.88
CA ILE A 255 13.00 -28.20 -3.14
C ILE A 255 14.13 -27.49 -3.87
N THR A 256 14.95 -28.25 -4.58
CA THR A 256 16.09 -27.76 -5.36
C THR A 256 15.90 -28.10 -6.84
N GLY A 257 16.25 -27.15 -7.71
CA GLY A 257 16.25 -27.30 -9.16
C GLY A 257 17.66 -27.42 -9.73
N THR A 258 17.83 -27.07 -11.01
CA THR A 258 19.16 -27.11 -11.66
C THR A 258 20.01 -25.94 -11.20
N ALA A 259 21.17 -26.22 -10.59
CA ALA A 259 22.10 -25.19 -10.10
C ALA A 259 23.03 -24.64 -11.18
N GLY A 260 23.65 -23.49 -10.91
CA GLY A 260 24.69 -22.90 -11.76
C GLY A 260 24.14 -22.14 -12.98
N SER A 261 22.89 -21.68 -12.90
CA SER A 261 22.21 -20.93 -13.96
C SER A 261 21.87 -19.53 -13.50
N THR A 262 21.71 -18.60 -14.44
CA THR A 262 21.02 -17.31 -14.24
C THR A 262 19.52 -17.41 -14.53
N ASP A 263 19.11 -18.44 -15.25
CA ASP A 263 17.72 -18.75 -15.59
C ASP A 263 17.27 -19.96 -14.77
N HIS A 264 16.36 -19.73 -13.82
CA HIS A 264 15.96 -20.70 -12.82
C HIS A 264 14.58 -21.24 -13.15
N GLN A 265 14.43 -22.56 -13.04
CA GLN A 265 13.15 -23.26 -13.19
C GLN A 265 13.03 -24.35 -12.13
N ILE A 266 11.86 -24.45 -11.50
CA ILE A 266 11.56 -25.46 -10.49
C ILE A 266 10.06 -25.78 -10.50
N ALA A 267 9.72 -27.03 -10.21
CA ALA A 267 8.34 -27.51 -10.18
C ALA A 267 8.03 -28.10 -8.80
N ILE A 268 6.93 -27.65 -8.18
CA ILE A 268 6.37 -28.32 -7.01
C ILE A 268 5.35 -29.33 -7.51
N THR A 269 5.57 -30.62 -7.24
CA THR A 269 4.72 -31.74 -7.70
C THR A 269 4.02 -32.43 -6.54
N ASN A 270 3.07 -33.31 -6.84
CA ASN A 270 2.29 -34.07 -5.86
C ASN A 270 1.47 -33.17 -4.90
N LEU A 271 0.98 -32.05 -5.42
CA LEU A 271 0.04 -31.17 -4.72
C LEU A 271 -1.39 -31.72 -4.86
N ASP A 272 -2.26 -31.36 -3.91
CA ASP A 272 -3.69 -31.63 -4.02
C ASP A 272 -4.36 -30.60 -4.95
N ALA A 273 -5.49 -30.97 -5.55
CA ALA A 273 -6.29 -30.06 -6.36
C ALA A 273 -6.93 -28.95 -5.49
N GLY A 274 -6.82 -27.69 -5.91
CA GLY A 274 -7.34 -26.54 -5.15
C GLY A 274 -6.53 -26.21 -3.88
N GLN A 275 -5.27 -26.64 -3.83
CA GLN A 275 -4.38 -26.41 -2.70
C GLN A 275 -3.69 -25.05 -2.84
N VAL A 276 -3.94 -24.16 -1.88
CA VAL A 276 -3.14 -22.95 -1.70
C VAL A 276 -1.76 -23.32 -1.16
N THR A 277 -0.72 -22.85 -1.84
CA THR A 277 0.68 -23.09 -1.53
C THR A 277 1.42 -21.77 -1.52
N TRP A 278 1.97 -21.42 -0.37
CA TRP A 278 2.85 -20.27 -0.20
C TRP A 278 4.26 -20.66 -0.58
N VAL A 279 4.93 -19.83 -1.39
CA VAL A 279 6.28 -20.11 -1.89
C VAL A 279 7.24 -18.95 -1.63
N LEU A 280 8.51 -19.30 -1.45
CA LEU A 280 9.64 -18.38 -1.35
C LEU A 280 10.79 -18.95 -2.19
N ALA A 281 10.97 -18.42 -3.40
CA ALA A 281 12.07 -18.79 -4.28
C ALA A 281 13.36 -18.09 -3.84
N PHE A 282 14.50 -18.74 -3.98
CA PHE A 282 15.79 -18.12 -3.73
C PHE A 282 16.94 -18.73 -4.53
N SER A 283 18.00 -17.93 -4.66
CA SER A 283 19.23 -18.30 -5.35
C SER A 283 20.45 -17.82 -4.56
N VAL A 284 21.37 -18.75 -4.31
CA VAL A 284 22.60 -18.50 -3.55
C VAL A 284 23.80 -18.43 -4.49
N SER A 285 24.67 -17.45 -4.31
CA SER A 285 25.99 -17.38 -4.94
C SER A 285 27.03 -16.92 -3.92
N GLY A 286 28.00 -17.77 -3.60
CA GLY A 286 29.00 -17.48 -2.57
C GLY A 286 28.35 -17.39 -1.18
N SER A 287 28.44 -16.21 -0.56
CA SER A 287 27.82 -15.92 0.75
C SER A 287 26.48 -15.19 0.65
N ASP A 288 26.07 -14.78 -0.55
CA ASP A 288 24.91 -13.93 -0.75
C ASP A 288 23.74 -14.73 -1.32
N THR A 289 22.53 -14.27 -0.99
CA THR A 289 21.27 -14.88 -1.41
C THR A 289 20.32 -13.84 -1.98
N ALA A 290 19.68 -14.18 -3.10
CA ALA A 290 18.56 -13.45 -3.67
C ALA A 290 17.26 -14.18 -3.35
N PHE A 291 16.27 -13.49 -2.79
CA PHE A 291 14.96 -14.03 -2.41
C PHE A 291 13.83 -13.39 -3.23
N SER A 292 12.81 -14.15 -3.58
CA SER A 292 11.49 -13.59 -3.90
C SER A 292 10.79 -13.13 -2.62
N GLY A 293 9.63 -12.49 -2.77
CA GLY A 293 8.66 -12.33 -1.69
C GLY A 293 7.94 -13.65 -1.42
N VAL A 294 7.36 -13.77 -0.23
CA VAL A 294 6.49 -14.89 0.14
C VAL A 294 5.14 -14.69 -0.53
N THR A 295 4.77 -15.55 -1.46
CA THR A 295 3.58 -15.36 -2.33
C THR A 295 2.72 -16.63 -2.40
N PRO A 296 1.38 -16.54 -2.28
CA PRO A 296 0.50 -17.70 -2.45
C PRO A 296 0.22 -17.98 -3.93
N PHE A 297 0.18 -19.26 -4.28
CA PHE A 297 -0.28 -19.80 -5.55
C PHE A 297 -1.25 -20.95 -5.29
N THR A 298 -2.09 -21.31 -6.27
CA THR A 298 -3.08 -22.38 -6.10
C THR A 298 -3.10 -23.31 -7.31
N THR A 299 -3.22 -24.61 -7.07
CA THR A 299 -3.45 -25.61 -8.12
C THR A 299 -4.88 -25.50 -8.66
N ILE A 300 -5.12 -26.06 -9.84
CA ILE A 300 -6.48 -26.17 -10.40
C ILE A 300 -7.34 -27.05 -9.49
N SER A 301 -8.54 -26.60 -9.15
CA SER A 301 -9.48 -27.34 -8.32
C SER A 301 -10.16 -28.49 -9.08
N ASN A 302 -10.94 -29.30 -8.35
CA ASN A 302 -11.87 -30.25 -8.96
C ASN A 302 -13.28 -29.66 -9.19
N SER A 303 -13.43 -28.35 -9.02
CA SER A 303 -14.69 -27.65 -9.28
C SER A 303 -15.06 -27.72 -10.75
N SER A 304 -16.33 -27.47 -11.08
CA SER A 304 -16.79 -27.43 -12.46
C SER A 304 -16.15 -26.29 -13.26
N GLY A 305 -15.75 -25.20 -12.58
CA GLY A 305 -15.30 -23.97 -13.23
C GLY A 305 -16.44 -23.22 -13.92
N ASP A 306 -17.70 -23.60 -13.65
CA ASP A 306 -18.86 -22.99 -14.29
C ASP A 306 -18.94 -21.51 -13.92
N MET A 307 -19.09 -20.68 -14.95
CA MET A 307 -19.27 -19.25 -14.81
C MET A 307 -20.65 -18.83 -15.28
N LYS A 308 -21.30 -17.98 -14.51
CA LYS A 308 -22.53 -17.29 -14.90
C LYS A 308 -22.31 -15.79 -14.84
N VAL A 309 -22.67 -15.11 -15.93
CA VAL A 309 -22.58 -13.64 -16.02
C VAL A 309 -23.98 -13.08 -16.17
N TYR A 310 -24.34 -12.19 -15.26
CA TYR A 310 -25.62 -11.51 -15.23
C TYR A 310 -25.42 -10.00 -15.39
N PHE A 311 -26.28 -9.39 -16.21
CA PHE A 311 -26.42 -7.94 -16.29
C PHE A 311 -27.84 -7.56 -15.86
N ASN A 312 -27.99 -6.44 -15.16
CA ASN A 312 -29.31 -5.96 -14.75
C ASN A 312 -30.02 -5.14 -15.85
N THR A 313 -29.32 -4.81 -16.92
CA THR A 313 -29.81 -4.03 -18.06
C THR A 313 -29.57 -4.79 -19.37
N ALA A 314 -30.23 -4.35 -20.44
CA ALA A 314 -30.06 -4.96 -21.76
C ALA A 314 -28.60 -4.89 -22.21
N VAL A 315 -28.10 -5.98 -22.79
CA VAL A 315 -26.74 -6.09 -23.32
C VAL A 315 -26.76 -6.32 -24.82
N ASP A 316 -25.73 -5.81 -25.49
CA ASP A 316 -25.49 -6.06 -26.90
C ASP A 316 -24.65 -7.34 -27.06
N HIS A 317 -25.27 -8.39 -27.58
CA HIS A 317 -24.63 -9.70 -27.74
C HIS A 317 -23.66 -9.74 -28.93
N ASP A 318 -23.64 -8.74 -29.81
CA ASP A 318 -22.68 -8.72 -30.93
C ASP A 318 -21.21 -8.61 -30.45
N TYR A 319 -21.00 -8.21 -29.19
CA TYR A 319 -19.70 -8.20 -28.52
C TYR A 319 -19.36 -9.53 -27.81
N SER A 320 -20.26 -10.49 -27.77
CA SER A 320 -20.03 -11.83 -27.22
C SER A 320 -19.37 -12.73 -28.28
N HIS A 321 -18.27 -13.39 -27.91
CA HIS A 321 -17.60 -14.40 -28.75
C HIS A 321 -17.74 -15.82 -28.16
N GLY A 322 -18.65 -16.00 -27.20
CA GLY A 322 -18.80 -17.24 -26.45
C GLY A 322 -20.22 -17.42 -25.93
N VAL A 323 -20.34 -17.56 -24.60
CA VAL A 323 -21.65 -17.70 -23.95
C VAL A 323 -22.23 -16.30 -23.74
N ASP A 324 -23.39 -16.04 -24.34
CA ASP A 324 -24.12 -14.79 -24.13
C ASP A 324 -24.46 -14.59 -22.66
N ALA A 325 -24.33 -13.34 -22.21
CA ALA A 325 -24.69 -12.98 -20.86
C ALA A 325 -26.21 -13.00 -20.66
N ILE A 326 -26.64 -13.27 -19.42
CA ILE A 326 -28.05 -13.36 -19.09
C ILE A 326 -28.51 -12.02 -18.49
N VAL A 327 -29.60 -11.47 -19.00
CA VAL A 327 -30.21 -10.26 -18.44
C VAL A 327 -31.14 -10.63 -17.29
N LEU A 328 -30.87 -10.10 -16.09
CA LEU A 328 -31.68 -10.26 -14.87
C LEU A 328 -32.19 -8.89 -14.39
N PRO A 329 -33.26 -8.36 -15.01
CA PRO A 329 -33.81 -7.07 -14.61
C PRO A 329 -34.43 -7.18 -13.21
N ASN A 330 -34.02 -6.32 -12.28
CA ASN A 330 -34.58 -6.20 -10.94
C ASN A 330 -34.60 -7.51 -10.12
N ALA A 331 -33.64 -8.41 -10.35
CA ALA A 331 -33.65 -9.76 -9.74
C ALA A 331 -32.26 -10.26 -9.27
N ILE A 332 -31.24 -9.40 -9.28
CA ILE A 332 -29.88 -9.78 -8.87
C ILE A 332 -29.84 -10.11 -7.37
N ASP A 333 -30.50 -9.31 -6.55
CA ASP A 333 -30.70 -9.50 -5.12
C ASP A 333 -31.50 -10.77 -4.77
N ASP A 334 -32.59 -11.06 -5.48
CA ASP A 334 -33.34 -12.31 -5.34
C ASP A 334 -32.47 -13.53 -5.65
N THR A 335 -31.65 -13.42 -6.69
CA THR A 335 -30.68 -14.43 -7.05
C THR A 335 -29.65 -14.60 -5.95
N LEU A 336 -29.10 -13.50 -5.41
CA LEU A 336 -28.15 -13.54 -4.30
C LEU A 336 -28.73 -14.23 -3.06
N ILE A 337 -29.97 -13.88 -2.67
CA ILE A 337 -30.67 -14.51 -1.54
C ILE A 337 -30.77 -16.03 -1.75
N SER A 338 -31.00 -16.48 -2.99
CA SER A 338 -31.03 -17.90 -3.32
C SER A 338 -29.68 -18.59 -3.10
N TYR A 339 -28.55 -17.93 -3.39
CA TYR A 339 -27.21 -18.44 -3.10
C TYR A 339 -26.92 -18.44 -1.58
N ILE A 340 -27.28 -17.38 -0.85
CA ILE A 340 -27.16 -17.34 0.62
C ILE A 340 -27.97 -18.46 1.28
N ASN A 341 -29.16 -18.76 0.77
CA ASN A 341 -29.99 -19.84 1.29
C ASN A 341 -29.43 -21.24 1.03
N ARG A 342 -28.55 -21.39 0.03
CA ARG A 342 -27.87 -22.66 -0.30
C ARG A 342 -26.58 -22.89 0.47
N ALA A 343 -25.97 -21.85 1.03
CA ALA A 343 -24.72 -21.94 1.77
C ALA A 343 -24.83 -22.94 2.92
N LYS A 344 -23.81 -23.80 3.06
CA LYS A 344 -23.78 -24.92 4.01
C LYS A 344 -22.94 -24.62 5.24
N TYR A 345 -21.84 -23.89 5.09
CA TYR A 345 -20.78 -23.72 6.08
C TYR A 345 -20.41 -22.25 6.30
N THR A 346 -20.12 -21.50 5.23
CA THR A 346 -19.63 -20.12 5.33
C THR A 346 -20.24 -19.19 4.29
N VAL A 347 -20.44 -17.93 4.66
CA VAL A 347 -20.72 -16.81 3.76
C VAL A 347 -19.86 -15.63 4.17
N ASP A 348 -18.92 -15.25 3.31
CA ASP A 348 -18.03 -14.10 3.50
C ASP A 348 -18.37 -13.02 2.50
N LEU A 349 -19.07 -11.99 2.95
CA LEU A 349 -19.56 -10.92 2.10
C LEU A 349 -18.75 -9.66 2.35
N THR A 350 -18.23 -9.07 1.27
CA THR A 350 -17.74 -7.69 1.29
C THR A 350 -18.55 -6.84 0.33
N MET A 351 -19.04 -5.70 0.82
CA MET A 351 -19.88 -4.82 0.02
C MET A 351 -19.58 -3.36 0.31
N TYR A 352 -19.26 -2.61 -0.74
CA TYR A 352 -19.01 -1.18 -0.62
C TYR A 352 -20.22 -0.43 -0.06
N ASN A 353 -21.40 -0.61 -0.66
CA ASN A 353 -22.64 0.01 -0.24
C ASN A 353 -23.79 -1.02 -0.16
N PHE A 354 -24.42 -1.14 1.01
CA PHE A 354 -25.46 -2.13 1.27
C PHE A 354 -26.67 -1.52 2.01
N ASN A 355 -27.77 -1.36 1.29
CA ASN A 355 -29.08 -0.87 1.75
C ASN A 355 -30.22 -1.71 1.16
N ASN A 356 -31.19 -2.13 2.00
CA ASN A 356 -32.33 -2.95 1.57
C ASN A 356 -33.54 -2.13 1.04
N THR A 357 -33.48 -0.80 1.04
CA THR A 357 -34.59 0.01 0.51
C THR A 357 -34.68 -0.17 -1.01
N GLY A 358 -35.87 -0.53 -1.52
CA GLY A 358 -36.11 -0.72 -2.96
C GLY A 358 -35.67 -2.06 -3.53
N ILE A 359 -35.15 -2.96 -2.70
CA ILE A 359 -34.66 -4.30 -3.09
C ILE A 359 -35.15 -5.34 -2.08
N SER A 360 -34.99 -6.62 -2.41
CA SER A 360 -35.22 -7.73 -1.48
C SER A 360 -34.27 -7.68 -0.30
N ASN A 361 -34.76 -8.05 0.89
CA ASN A 361 -34.02 -7.91 2.14
C ASN A 361 -32.93 -8.99 2.26
N VAL A 362 -31.72 -8.65 1.80
CA VAL A 362 -30.54 -9.52 1.86
C VAL A 362 -30.07 -9.72 3.30
N SER A 363 -30.25 -8.72 4.19
CA SER A 363 -29.87 -8.81 5.60
C SER A 363 -30.63 -9.92 6.33
N ASN A 364 -31.92 -10.07 6.07
CA ASN A 364 -32.74 -11.17 6.59
C ASN A 364 -32.23 -12.53 6.10
N ALA A 365 -31.77 -12.64 4.85
CA ALA A 365 -31.20 -13.88 4.33
C ALA A 365 -29.88 -14.24 5.03
N LEU A 366 -29.01 -13.26 5.29
CA LEU A 366 -27.76 -13.45 6.03
C LEU A 366 -28.02 -13.86 7.49
N ILE A 367 -28.96 -13.19 8.16
CA ILE A 367 -29.39 -13.55 9.53
C ILE A 367 -29.97 -14.97 9.54
N ALA A 368 -30.81 -15.32 8.56
CA ALA A 368 -31.36 -16.66 8.43
C ALA A 368 -30.26 -17.71 8.21
N ALA A 369 -29.23 -17.42 7.40
CA ALA A 369 -28.08 -18.31 7.24
C ALA A 369 -27.32 -18.51 8.56
N ALA A 370 -27.05 -17.45 9.29
CA ALA A 370 -26.41 -17.53 10.60
C ALA A 370 -27.24 -18.37 11.60
N ASN A 371 -28.57 -18.18 11.60
CA ASN A 371 -29.48 -18.98 12.44
C ASN A 371 -29.54 -20.47 12.03
N ARG A 372 -29.21 -20.81 10.78
CA ARG A 372 -29.04 -22.21 10.33
C ARG A 372 -27.69 -22.81 10.76
N GLY A 373 -26.81 -22.03 11.38
CA GLY A 373 -25.47 -22.46 11.80
C GLY A 373 -24.36 -22.17 10.77
N VAL A 374 -24.66 -21.47 9.68
CA VAL A 374 -23.65 -20.99 8.73
C VAL A 374 -22.83 -19.88 9.39
N THR A 375 -21.51 -19.93 9.29
CA THR A 375 -20.66 -18.82 9.74
C THR A 375 -20.75 -17.69 8.74
N VAL A 376 -21.37 -16.56 9.13
CA VAL A 376 -21.52 -15.39 8.27
C VAL A 376 -20.60 -14.27 8.74
N ARG A 377 -19.77 -13.76 7.84
CA ARG A 377 -18.84 -12.64 8.06
C ARG A 377 -19.10 -11.56 7.01
N VAL A 378 -19.24 -10.32 7.46
CA VAL A 378 -19.55 -9.17 6.61
C VAL A 378 -18.51 -8.08 6.80
N ILE A 379 -17.91 -7.61 5.70
CA ILE A 379 -17.05 -6.43 5.66
C ILE A 379 -17.78 -5.30 4.92
N GLY A 380 -17.96 -4.16 5.60
CA GLY A 380 -18.63 -2.97 5.05
C GLY A 380 -17.68 -1.78 4.91
N CYS A 381 -18.02 -0.83 4.03
CA CYS A 381 -17.24 0.40 3.90
C CYS A 381 -17.74 1.47 4.86
N GLY A 382 -16.92 1.93 5.80
CA GLY A 382 -17.35 2.98 6.74
C GLY A 382 -17.57 4.36 6.13
N THR A 383 -17.36 4.52 4.82
CA THR A 383 -17.42 5.83 4.15
C THR A 383 -18.73 6.08 3.42
N THR A 384 -19.65 5.12 3.52
CA THR A 384 -21.03 5.21 3.04
C THR A 384 -21.98 4.72 4.14
N ALA A 385 -23.24 5.16 4.07
CA ALA A 385 -24.30 4.54 4.86
C ALA A 385 -24.52 3.10 4.37
N ASN A 386 -24.55 2.16 5.31
CA ASN A 386 -24.80 0.75 5.05
C ASN A 386 -25.97 0.27 5.93
N LEU A 387 -27.16 0.79 5.68
CA LEU A 387 -28.34 0.53 6.49
C LEU A 387 -28.69 -0.97 6.53
N GLY A 388 -28.40 -1.71 5.46
CA GLY A 388 -28.56 -3.16 5.44
C GLY A 388 -27.57 -3.87 6.38
N ILE A 389 -26.36 -3.35 6.56
CA ILE A 389 -25.41 -3.89 7.54
C ILE A 389 -25.84 -3.52 8.97
N ASP A 390 -26.39 -2.32 9.17
CA ASP A 390 -26.92 -1.90 10.48
C ASP A 390 -28.05 -2.84 10.96
N GLU A 391 -28.85 -3.39 10.04
CA GLU A 391 -29.88 -4.42 10.34
C GLU A 391 -29.29 -5.73 10.91
N LEU A 392 -27.99 -6.01 10.74
CA LEU A 392 -27.33 -7.20 11.26
C LEU A 392 -26.98 -7.08 12.75
N ALA A 393 -27.08 -5.88 13.32
CA ALA A 393 -26.74 -5.62 14.72
C ALA A 393 -27.56 -6.50 15.68
N GLY A 394 -26.87 -7.16 16.61
CA GLY A 394 -27.50 -8.07 17.58
C GLY A 394 -27.86 -9.46 17.04
N SER A 395 -27.55 -9.76 15.77
CA SER A 395 -27.62 -11.11 15.21
C SER A 395 -26.34 -11.92 15.46
N ALA A 396 -26.32 -13.18 14.99
CA ALA A 396 -25.12 -14.03 15.00
C ALA A 396 -24.14 -13.75 13.85
N VAL A 397 -24.42 -12.75 12.99
CA VAL A 397 -23.54 -12.35 11.89
C VAL A 397 -22.37 -11.53 12.43
N ASN A 398 -21.15 -11.86 12.01
CA ASN A 398 -19.94 -11.12 12.38
C ASN A 398 -19.74 -9.95 11.42
N VAL A 399 -19.57 -8.74 11.94
CA VAL A 399 -19.46 -7.53 11.11
C VAL A 399 -18.15 -6.80 11.42
N LEU A 400 -17.44 -6.39 10.37
CA LEU A 400 -16.31 -5.48 10.43
C LEU A 400 -16.55 -4.30 9.48
N ILE A 401 -16.45 -3.07 9.98
CA ILE A 401 -16.62 -1.87 9.17
C ILE A 401 -15.26 -1.20 8.96
N GLY A 402 -14.92 -0.93 7.70
CA GLY A 402 -13.73 -0.17 7.34
C GLY A 402 -13.77 1.25 7.92
N PRO A 403 -12.62 1.93 8.09
CA PRO A 403 -12.58 3.26 8.69
C PRO A 403 -13.45 4.30 7.98
N SER A 404 -14.23 5.09 8.74
CA SER A 404 -15.13 6.13 8.24
C SER A 404 -14.53 7.53 8.17
N GLY A 405 -13.41 7.76 8.88
CA GLY A 405 -12.75 9.06 8.96
C GLY A 405 -12.30 9.60 7.60
N SER A 406 -12.26 10.92 7.47
CA SER A 406 -11.63 11.63 6.33
C SER A 406 -10.14 11.31 6.17
N GLN A 407 -9.56 10.76 7.23
CA GLN A 407 -8.18 10.43 7.45
C GLN A 407 -7.89 8.93 7.21
N ARG A 408 -8.08 8.48 5.95
CA ARG A 408 -7.91 7.06 5.55
C ARG A 408 -7.05 6.95 4.29
N THR A 409 -6.38 5.82 4.11
CA THR A 409 -5.49 5.55 2.96
C THR A 409 -6.24 5.13 1.70
N GLY A 410 -7.51 4.75 1.81
CA GLY A 410 -8.36 4.32 0.71
C GLY A 410 -9.79 4.02 1.17
N ILE A 411 -10.61 3.48 0.28
CA ILE A 411 -11.97 3.02 0.60
C ILE A 411 -12.06 1.51 0.38
N MET A 412 -12.83 0.80 1.23
CA MET A 412 -13.20 -0.59 0.95
C MET A 412 -14.24 -0.56 -0.17
N HIS A 413 -13.82 -0.72 -1.43
CA HIS A 413 -14.70 -0.60 -2.59
C HIS A 413 -15.06 -1.96 -3.21
N ASN A 414 -14.67 -3.07 -2.57
CA ASN A 414 -14.92 -4.41 -3.10
C ASN A 414 -16.40 -4.80 -2.98
N LYS A 415 -16.80 -5.71 -3.87
CA LYS A 415 -18.14 -6.24 -4.02
C LYS A 415 -18.01 -7.70 -4.40
N PHE A 416 -17.65 -8.52 -3.42
CA PHE A 416 -17.55 -9.97 -3.63
C PHE A 416 -18.12 -10.72 -2.44
N ILE A 417 -18.54 -11.96 -2.70
CA ILE A 417 -19.09 -12.85 -1.72
C ILE A 417 -18.50 -14.23 -1.97
N LEU A 418 -17.94 -14.83 -0.94
CA LEU A 418 -17.41 -16.18 -0.97
C LEU A 418 -18.36 -17.09 -0.20
N PHE A 419 -18.70 -18.22 -0.81
CA PHE A 419 -19.55 -19.23 -0.21
C PHE A 419 -18.74 -20.50 0.01
N ASP A 420 -18.84 -21.09 1.19
CA ASP A 420 -18.34 -22.44 1.51
C ASP A 420 -16.87 -22.71 1.12
N THR A 421 -16.00 -21.71 1.24
CA THR A 421 -14.58 -21.68 0.78
C THR A 421 -13.76 -22.90 1.17
N ASP A 422 -13.97 -23.40 2.39
CA ASP A 422 -13.22 -24.52 2.97
C ASP A 422 -13.97 -25.85 2.88
N SER A 423 -15.06 -25.94 2.11
CA SER A 423 -15.77 -27.21 1.89
C SER A 423 -14.85 -28.26 1.26
N ASN A 424 -15.01 -29.50 1.70
CA ASN A 424 -14.33 -30.66 1.10
C ASN A 424 -14.97 -31.09 -0.22
N ASP A 425 -16.22 -30.69 -0.50
CA ASP A 425 -16.83 -30.86 -1.81
C ASP A 425 -16.37 -29.70 -2.71
N PRO A 426 -15.59 -29.96 -3.77
CA PRO A 426 -15.10 -28.90 -4.64
C PRO A 426 -16.21 -28.18 -5.42
N ASN A 427 -17.45 -28.68 -5.41
CA ASN A 427 -18.59 -28.02 -6.06
C ASN A 427 -19.39 -27.09 -5.14
N ASP A 428 -19.05 -27.03 -3.85
CA ASP A 428 -19.68 -26.09 -2.91
C ASP A 428 -19.09 -24.67 -2.99
N PRO A 429 -17.75 -24.48 -3.07
CA PRO A 429 -17.15 -23.17 -3.14
C PRO A 429 -17.63 -22.35 -4.34
N LEU A 430 -17.94 -21.09 -4.08
CA LEU A 430 -18.49 -20.17 -5.06
C LEU A 430 -18.00 -18.74 -4.80
N VAL A 431 -17.58 -18.08 -5.87
CA VAL A 431 -17.23 -16.66 -5.87
C VAL A 431 -18.31 -15.88 -6.60
N TRP A 432 -18.96 -14.97 -5.89
CA TRP A 432 -19.83 -13.95 -6.47
C TRP A 432 -19.06 -12.64 -6.48
N THR A 433 -18.98 -11.95 -7.62
CA THR A 433 -18.29 -10.66 -7.71
C THR A 433 -18.87 -9.81 -8.83
N GLY A 434 -18.57 -8.51 -8.87
CA GLY A 434 -19.00 -7.64 -9.96
C GLY A 434 -18.94 -6.16 -9.63
N SER A 435 -19.70 -5.36 -10.38
CA SER A 435 -19.82 -3.92 -10.17
C SER A 435 -20.96 -3.54 -9.22
N THR A 436 -21.91 -4.45 -9.02
CA THR A 436 -23.21 -4.20 -8.37
C THR A 436 -23.09 -4.04 -6.85
N ASN A 437 -23.44 -2.87 -6.32
CA ASN A 437 -23.76 -2.67 -4.90
C ASN A 437 -25.16 -3.18 -4.57
N LEU A 438 -25.43 -3.45 -3.29
CA LEU A 438 -26.77 -3.79 -2.82
C LEU A 438 -27.54 -2.50 -2.52
N THR A 439 -28.04 -1.83 -3.56
CA THR A 439 -28.85 -0.60 -3.46
C THR A 439 -29.88 -0.56 -4.59
N ASP A 440 -31.03 0.08 -4.38
CA ASP A 440 -32.09 0.27 -5.37
C ASP A 440 -31.56 0.71 -6.75
N GLY A 441 -30.80 1.82 -6.78
CA GLY A 441 -30.26 2.33 -8.03
C GLY A 441 -29.35 1.33 -8.76
N GLN A 442 -28.46 0.65 -8.03
CA GLN A 442 -27.53 -0.27 -8.70
C GLN A 442 -28.13 -1.61 -9.10
N ILE A 443 -29.20 -2.05 -8.44
CA ILE A 443 -29.90 -3.27 -8.82
C ILE A 443 -30.91 -2.99 -9.94
N ASN A 444 -31.64 -1.87 -9.86
CA ASN A 444 -32.81 -1.63 -10.69
C ASN A 444 -32.62 -0.61 -11.84
N THR A 445 -31.63 0.28 -11.77
CA THR A 445 -31.51 1.39 -12.76
C THR A 445 -30.15 1.49 -13.44
N ASP A 446 -29.07 1.50 -12.67
CA ASP A 446 -27.72 1.72 -13.18
C ASP A 446 -27.21 0.43 -13.85
N ALA A 447 -26.61 0.54 -15.04
CA ALA A 447 -26.06 -0.61 -15.72
C ALA A 447 -24.92 -1.25 -14.91
N ASN A 448 -25.16 -2.46 -14.42
CA ASN A 448 -24.26 -3.23 -13.56
C ASN A 448 -24.23 -4.70 -13.95
N ASN A 449 -23.19 -5.39 -13.46
CA ASN A 449 -23.02 -6.82 -13.66
C ASN A 449 -22.66 -7.56 -12.37
N VAL A 450 -22.95 -8.86 -12.40
CA VAL A 450 -22.50 -9.87 -11.45
C VAL A 450 -21.93 -11.05 -12.23
N ILE A 451 -20.86 -11.63 -11.70
CA ILE A 451 -20.22 -12.85 -12.16
C ILE A 451 -20.23 -13.83 -11.00
N ILE A 452 -20.66 -15.05 -11.27
CA ILE A 452 -20.69 -16.15 -10.31
C ILE A 452 -19.81 -17.27 -10.86
N ILE A 453 -18.80 -17.67 -10.10
CA ILE A 453 -17.78 -18.63 -10.51
C ILE A 453 -17.78 -19.79 -9.49
N GLN A 454 -18.07 -20.99 -9.96
CA GLN A 454 -17.99 -22.21 -9.15
C GLN A 454 -16.56 -22.74 -9.23
N ASP A 455 -15.67 -22.22 -8.39
CA ASP A 455 -14.27 -22.63 -8.33
C ASP A 455 -13.68 -22.51 -6.92
N GLN A 456 -13.18 -23.63 -6.38
CA GLN A 456 -12.59 -23.73 -5.05
C GLN A 456 -11.23 -23.04 -4.95
N SER A 457 -10.43 -23.09 -6.01
CA SER A 457 -9.09 -22.47 -6.01
C SER A 457 -9.17 -20.97 -5.93
N LEU A 458 -10.13 -20.36 -6.63
CA LEU A 458 -10.37 -18.93 -6.67
C LEU A 458 -11.09 -18.43 -5.41
N ALA A 459 -11.90 -19.29 -4.78
CA ALA A 459 -12.63 -18.94 -3.56
C ALA A 459 -11.73 -18.92 -2.31
N ARG A 460 -10.62 -19.66 -2.32
CA ARG A 460 -9.59 -19.68 -1.26
C ARG A 460 -8.52 -18.64 -1.53
#